data_AF-A0A537QWJ8-F1
#
_entry.id   AF-A0A537QWJ8-F1
#
_cell.length_a   1.000
_cell.length_b   1.000
_cell.length_c   1.000
_cell.angle_alpha   90.00
_cell.angle_beta   90.00
_cell.angle_gamma   90.00
#
_symmetry.space_group_name_H-M   'P 1'
#
loop_
_entity.id
_entity.type
_entity.pdbx_description
1 polymer ?
#
loop_
_entity_poly.entity_id
_entity_poly.type
_entity_poly.pdbx_seq_one_letter_code
_entity_poly.pdbx_strand_id
1 'polypeptide(L)'
;WQQLYPELIEWVSLSNGGKVVSVDAKTRTLVTDFASYKADVANIIPPQRAAGVAQLAGVADATGWCPIDPVSFESRLQPNIHVIGDAAIAGAMPKSAFAAHAQAKVCADAVAALLHGEAPPPPKLINTCYSLVAPDYGISIAGVYHPAGGQLADVEGAGGVSPIDAPADFRALEAAYAEAWFRTITAETFG
;
A
#
# COMPACT_ATOMS: atom_id res chain seq x y z
N TRP A 1 7.79 5.18 18.82
CA TRP A 1 9.16 5.75 18.72
C TRP A 1 9.67 6.33 20.02
N GLN A 2 8.88 7.08 20.82
CA GLN A 2 9.37 7.70 22.08
C GLN A 2 10.11 6.74 23.02
N GLN A 3 9.68 5.47 23.10
CA GLN A 3 10.35 4.44 23.90
C GLN A 3 11.75 4.07 23.39
N LEU A 4 11.96 4.05 22.07
CA LEU A 4 13.19 3.57 21.43
C LEU A 4 14.14 4.70 21.04
N TYR A 5 13.57 5.85 20.68
CA TYR A 5 14.28 7.01 20.12
C TYR A 5 13.77 8.30 20.79
N PRO A 6 13.87 8.41 22.12
CA PRO A 6 13.49 9.64 22.80
C PRO A 6 14.34 10.80 22.26
N GLU A 7 13.73 11.97 22.09
CA GLU A 7 14.38 13.22 21.63
C GLU A 7 14.94 13.21 20.20
N LEU A 8 14.93 12.08 19.50
CA LEU A 8 15.44 11.96 18.12
C LEU A 8 14.35 12.16 17.04
N ILE A 9 13.09 11.89 17.37
CA ILE A 9 11.99 11.93 16.40
C ILE A 9 10.92 12.91 16.85
N GLU A 10 10.67 13.90 15.99
CA GLU A 10 9.53 14.81 16.05
C GLU A 10 8.55 14.47 14.92
N TRP A 11 7.25 14.55 15.22
CA TRP A 11 6.19 14.44 14.22
C TRP A 11 5.26 15.65 14.31
N VAL A 12 5.15 16.38 13.20
CA VAL A 12 4.20 17.48 13.03
C VAL A 12 3.07 17.00 12.13
N SER A 13 1.86 16.89 12.68
CA SER A 13 0.69 16.46 11.93
C SER A 13 0.28 17.50 10.87
N LEU A 14 -0.53 17.07 9.89
CA LEU A 14 -1.10 18.00 8.89
C LEU A 14 -1.93 19.12 9.56
N SER A 15 -2.72 18.78 10.59
CA SER A 15 -3.52 19.76 11.33
C SER A 15 -2.68 20.80 12.08
N ASN A 16 -1.43 20.46 12.39
CA ASN A 16 -0.48 21.33 13.08
C ASN A 16 0.51 21.99 12.11
N GLY A 17 0.21 22.02 10.82
CA GLY A 17 1.03 22.72 9.82
C GLY A 17 2.21 21.91 9.29
N GLY A 18 2.24 20.59 9.48
CA GLY A 18 3.30 19.72 8.97
C GLY A 18 3.29 19.48 7.45
N LYS A 19 2.35 20.10 6.72
CA LYS A 19 2.24 19.95 5.27
C LYS A 19 3.35 20.74 4.57
N VAL A 20 4.28 20.04 3.91
CA VAL A 20 5.26 20.65 3.01
C VAL A 20 4.56 21.06 1.72
N VAL A 21 4.62 22.36 1.38
CA VAL A 21 3.99 22.95 0.19
C VAL A 21 4.99 23.31 -0.90
N SER A 22 6.26 23.53 -0.54
CA SER A 22 7.34 23.66 -1.53
C SER A 22 8.69 23.22 -0.97
N VAL A 23 9.62 22.94 -1.88
CA VAL A 23 10.99 22.49 -1.56
C VAL A 23 11.97 23.32 -2.39
N ASP A 24 12.90 23.98 -1.72
CA ASP A 24 14.08 24.58 -2.35
C ASP A 24 15.27 23.64 -2.20
N ALA A 25 15.56 22.91 -3.28
CA ALA A 25 16.65 21.94 -3.30
C ALA A 25 18.05 22.61 -3.22
N LYS A 26 18.20 23.88 -3.64
CA LYS A 26 19.49 24.58 -3.58
C LYS A 26 19.87 24.92 -2.15
N THR A 27 18.89 25.35 -1.36
CA THR A 27 19.10 25.76 0.05
C THR A 27 18.82 24.64 1.05
N ARG A 28 18.27 23.50 0.58
CA ARG A 28 17.77 22.38 1.39
C ARG A 28 16.70 22.83 2.38
N THR A 29 15.77 23.64 1.89
CA THR A 29 14.69 24.21 2.69
C THR A 29 13.34 23.63 2.29
N LEU A 30 12.61 23.13 3.28
CA LEU A 30 11.23 22.68 3.18
C LEU A 30 10.32 23.78 3.71
N VAL A 31 9.32 24.16 2.92
CA VAL A 31 8.39 25.22 3.29
C VAL A 31 7.05 24.58 3.61
N THR A 32 6.47 24.94 4.75
CA THR A 32 5.08 24.68 5.09
C THR A 32 4.30 26.00 5.07
N ASP A 33 2.99 25.95 5.27
CA ASP A 33 2.16 27.17 5.31
C ASP A 33 2.55 28.14 6.45
N PHE A 34 3.26 27.65 7.47
CA PHE A 34 3.55 28.41 8.70
C PHE A 34 5.04 28.54 9.01
N ALA A 35 5.91 27.74 8.37
CA ALA A 35 7.33 27.70 8.72
C ALA A 35 8.22 27.29 7.54
N SER A 36 9.52 27.47 7.73
CA SER A 36 10.56 26.96 6.83
C SER A 36 11.57 26.16 7.64
N TYR A 37 11.87 24.96 7.17
CA TYR A 37 12.77 24.00 7.82
C TYR A 37 13.98 23.79 6.93
N LYS A 38 15.18 24.08 7.45
CA LYS A 38 16.43 23.74 6.78
C LYS A 38 16.88 22.37 7.26
N ALA A 39 17.11 21.45 6.34
CA ALA A 39 17.56 20.10 6.64
C ALA A 39 18.98 19.85 6.13
N ASP A 40 19.77 19.10 6.89
CA ASP A 40 21.05 18.58 6.38
C ASP A 40 20.80 17.54 5.29
N VAL A 41 19.79 16.68 5.50
CA VAL A 41 19.26 15.71 4.54
C VAL A 41 17.74 15.76 4.57
N ALA A 42 17.11 15.87 3.40
CA ALA A 42 15.65 15.87 3.26
C ALA A 42 15.22 14.68 2.39
N ASN A 43 14.34 13.82 2.94
CA ASN A 43 13.64 12.78 2.19
C ASN A 43 12.22 13.27 1.88
N ILE A 44 11.92 13.49 0.60
CA ILE A 44 10.64 14.04 0.15
C ILE A 44 9.86 12.99 -0.62
N ILE A 45 8.66 12.68 -0.14
CA ILE A 45 7.72 11.75 -0.76
C ILE A 45 6.63 12.59 -1.43
N PRO A 46 6.70 12.82 -2.75
CA PRO A 46 5.69 13.62 -3.45
C PRO A 46 4.36 12.86 -3.57
N PRO A 47 3.26 13.56 -3.90
CA PRO A 47 2.02 12.91 -4.30
C PRO A 47 2.25 11.93 -5.46
N GLN A 48 1.60 10.77 -5.40
CA GLN A 48 1.78 9.68 -6.35
C GLN A 48 0.52 9.48 -7.20
N ARG A 49 0.66 8.82 -8.35
CA ARG A 49 -0.41 8.43 -9.28
C ARG A 49 0.00 7.19 -10.07
N ALA A 50 -0.92 6.59 -10.83
CA ALA A 50 -0.58 5.51 -11.75
C ALA A 50 0.46 5.97 -12.79
N ALA A 51 1.35 5.05 -13.19
CA ALA A 51 2.40 5.33 -14.16
C ALA A 51 1.84 5.82 -15.49
N GLY A 52 2.64 6.58 -16.26
CA GLY A 52 2.19 7.21 -17.51
C GLY A 52 1.61 6.24 -18.54
N VAL A 53 2.06 4.98 -18.55
CA VAL A 53 1.50 3.93 -19.42
C VAL A 53 0.00 3.68 -19.17
N ALA A 54 -0.49 3.82 -17.93
CA ALA A 54 -1.91 3.65 -17.62
C ALA A 54 -2.76 4.76 -18.25
N GLN A 55 -2.24 5.99 -18.31
CA GLN A 55 -2.90 7.11 -18.98
C GLN A 55 -2.87 6.91 -20.51
N LEU A 56 -1.73 6.49 -21.06
CA LEU A 56 -1.58 6.21 -22.49
C LEU A 56 -2.49 5.07 -22.97
N ALA A 57 -2.66 4.04 -22.14
CA ALA A 57 -3.56 2.92 -22.40
C ALA A 57 -5.05 3.27 -22.17
N GLY A 58 -5.36 4.48 -21.66
CA GLY A 58 -6.73 4.90 -21.41
C GLY A 58 -7.41 4.18 -20.24
N VAL A 59 -6.63 3.61 -19.31
CA VAL A 59 -7.15 2.88 -18.13
C VAL A 59 -7.08 3.67 -16.83
N ALA A 60 -6.47 4.85 -16.83
CA ALA A 60 -6.49 5.78 -15.71
C ALA A 60 -7.56 6.87 -15.90
N ASP A 61 -8.33 7.18 -14.86
CA ASP A 61 -9.33 8.25 -14.86
C ASP A 61 -8.76 9.60 -14.42
N ALA A 62 -9.64 10.60 -14.24
CA ALA A 62 -9.25 11.96 -13.84
C ALA A 62 -8.61 12.05 -12.45
N THR A 63 -8.75 11.03 -11.59
CA THR A 63 -8.04 10.93 -10.30
C THR A 63 -6.57 10.59 -10.48
N GLY A 64 -6.17 10.11 -11.67
CA GLY A 64 -4.83 9.62 -11.96
C GLY A 64 -4.61 8.15 -11.59
N TRP A 65 -5.66 7.42 -11.23
CA TRP A 65 -5.65 5.99 -10.90
C TRP A 65 -6.61 5.19 -11.79
N CYS A 66 -6.53 3.87 -11.73
CA CYS A 66 -7.26 2.99 -12.65
C CYS A 66 -8.49 2.37 -11.98
N PRO A 67 -9.72 2.76 -12.35
CA PRO A 67 -10.92 2.12 -11.84
C PRO A 67 -11.04 0.69 -12.40
N ILE A 68 -11.25 -0.28 -11.52
CA ILE A 68 -11.30 -1.70 -11.86
C ILE A 68 -12.58 -2.37 -11.39
N ASP A 69 -12.93 -3.49 -12.01
CA ASP A 69 -13.85 -4.47 -11.46
C ASP A 69 -13.17 -5.22 -10.29
N PRO A 70 -13.78 -5.28 -9.08
CA PRO A 70 -13.14 -5.87 -7.90
C PRO A 70 -13.05 -7.41 -7.93
N VAL A 71 -13.70 -8.08 -8.89
CA VAL A 71 -13.64 -9.53 -9.05
C VAL A 71 -12.56 -9.91 -10.05
N SER A 72 -12.56 -9.28 -11.23
CA SER A 72 -11.65 -9.64 -12.32
C SER A 72 -10.41 -8.76 -12.43
N PHE A 73 -10.38 -7.60 -11.77
CA PHE A 73 -9.40 -6.53 -11.98
C PHE A 73 -9.43 -5.91 -13.38
N GLU A 74 -10.45 -6.21 -14.19
CA GLU A 74 -10.64 -5.61 -15.50
C GLU A 74 -10.90 -4.10 -15.37
N SER A 75 -10.27 -3.31 -16.23
CA SER A 75 -10.45 -1.88 -16.31
C SER A 75 -11.89 -1.55 -16.66
N ARG A 76 -12.48 -0.60 -15.92
CA ARG A 76 -13.80 -0.06 -16.24
C ARG A 76 -13.81 0.87 -17.45
N LEU A 77 -12.63 1.23 -17.95
CA LEU A 77 -12.47 2.16 -19.06
C LEU A 77 -12.10 1.47 -20.37
N GLN A 78 -11.45 0.30 -20.30
CA GLN A 78 -10.99 -0.44 -21.48
C GLN A 78 -11.22 -1.94 -21.28
N PRO A 79 -12.11 -2.56 -22.08
CA PRO A 79 -12.33 -4.00 -22.03
C PRO A 79 -11.05 -4.79 -22.32
N ASN A 80 -10.92 -5.95 -21.69
CA ASN A 80 -9.79 -6.89 -21.82
C ASN A 80 -8.44 -6.36 -21.31
N ILE A 81 -8.41 -5.22 -20.61
CA ILE A 81 -7.21 -4.74 -19.93
C ILE A 81 -7.43 -4.87 -18.43
N HIS A 82 -6.56 -5.61 -17.75
CA HIS A 82 -6.62 -5.78 -16.30
C HIS A 82 -5.55 -4.91 -15.62
N VAL A 83 -5.89 -4.28 -14.51
CA VAL A 83 -4.98 -3.41 -13.75
C VAL A 83 -4.91 -3.87 -12.30
N ILE A 84 -3.68 -4.13 -11.83
CA ILE A 84 -3.38 -4.57 -10.46
C ILE A 84 -2.35 -3.66 -9.81
N GLY A 85 -2.09 -3.89 -8.52
CA GLY A 85 -1.09 -3.19 -7.73
C GLY A 85 -1.42 -1.73 -7.51
N ASP A 86 -0.37 -0.93 -7.34
CA ASP A 86 -0.49 0.49 -6.96
C ASP A 86 -1.31 1.30 -7.96
N ALA A 87 -1.37 0.91 -9.24
CA ALA A 87 -2.14 1.64 -10.24
C ALA A 87 -3.66 1.56 -10.05
N ALA A 88 -4.15 0.47 -9.43
CA ALA A 88 -5.57 0.19 -9.29
C ALA A 88 -6.25 1.03 -8.19
N ILE A 89 -7.54 1.32 -8.40
CA ILE A 89 -8.46 1.78 -7.36
C ILE A 89 -9.05 0.52 -6.70
N ALA A 90 -8.31 -0.03 -5.74
CA ALA A 90 -8.63 -1.29 -5.07
C ALA A 90 -9.39 -1.10 -3.74
N GLY A 91 -10.22 -0.05 -3.62
CA GLY A 91 -11.03 0.25 -2.44
C GLY A 91 -10.20 0.34 -1.15
N ALA A 92 -10.52 -0.49 -0.17
CA ALA A 92 -9.89 -0.54 1.15
C ALA A 92 -8.49 -1.17 1.15
N MET A 93 -8.07 -1.86 0.08
CA MET A 93 -6.74 -2.46 0.02
C MET A 93 -5.65 -1.38 -0.06
N PRO A 94 -4.59 -1.45 0.76
CA PRO A 94 -3.47 -0.52 0.66
C PRO A 94 -2.66 -0.77 -0.61
N LYS A 95 -1.94 0.26 -1.05
CA LYS A 95 -0.93 0.16 -2.10
C LYS A 95 0.35 -0.44 -1.51
N SER A 96 0.49 -1.76 -1.60
CA SER A 96 1.60 -2.53 -1.01
C SER A 96 2.00 -3.71 -1.89
N ALA A 97 3.21 -4.24 -1.68
CA ALA A 97 3.66 -5.44 -2.37
C ALA A 97 2.79 -6.66 -2.06
N PHE A 98 2.31 -6.82 -0.81
CA PHE A 98 1.41 -7.92 -0.45
C PHE A 98 0.10 -7.80 -1.23
N ALA A 99 -0.51 -6.62 -1.21
CA ALA A 99 -1.75 -6.37 -1.93
C ALA A 99 -1.59 -6.62 -3.43
N ALA A 100 -0.54 -6.07 -4.06
CA ALA A 100 -0.25 -6.28 -5.47
C ALA A 100 -0.07 -7.76 -5.82
N HIS A 101 0.65 -8.52 -4.98
CA HIS A 101 0.86 -9.96 -5.14
C HIS A 101 -0.44 -10.76 -5.00
N ALA A 102 -1.28 -10.47 -4.00
CA ALA A 102 -2.59 -11.11 -3.84
C ALA A 102 -3.52 -10.80 -5.03
N GLN A 103 -3.54 -9.55 -5.49
CA GLN A 103 -4.29 -9.11 -6.66
C GLN A 103 -3.80 -9.82 -7.92
N ALA A 104 -2.48 -10.00 -8.09
CA ALA A 104 -1.91 -10.70 -9.24
C ALA A 104 -2.41 -12.15 -9.35
N LYS A 105 -2.43 -12.89 -8.24
CA LYS A 105 -2.93 -14.29 -8.22
C LYS A 105 -4.40 -14.35 -8.62
N VAL A 106 -5.24 -13.53 -8.00
CA VAL A 106 -6.67 -13.48 -8.32
C VAL A 106 -6.93 -13.03 -9.76
N CYS A 107 -6.22 -12.00 -10.22
CA CYS A 107 -6.33 -11.50 -11.59
C CYS A 107 -5.93 -12.58 -12.60
N ALA A 108 -4.88 -13.36 -12.33
CA ALA A 108 -4.46 -14.45 -13.21
C ALA A 108 -5.56 -15.53 -13.32
N ASP A 109 -6.14 -15.94 -12.19
CA ASP A 109 -7.26 -16.90 -12.18
C ASP A 109 -8.49 -16.35 -12.91
N ALA A 110 -8.80 -15.06 -12.71
CA ALA A 110 -9.92 -14.41 -13.37
C ALA A 110 -9.72 -14.32 -14.90
N VAL A 111 -8.53 -13.95 -15.35
CA VAL A 111 -8.19 -13.93 -16.79
C VAL A 111 -8.30 -15.33 -17.39
N ALA A 112 -7.82 -16.37 -16.69
CA ALA A 112 -7.94 -17.75 -17.15
C ALA A 112 -9.41 -18.19 -17.30
N ALA A 113 -10.26 -17.89 -16.32
CA ALA A 113 -11.70 -18.18 -16.37
C ALA A 113 -12.38 -17.45 -17.54
N LEU A 114 -12.09 -16.15 -17.71
CA LEU A 114 -12.66 -15.33 -18.79
C LEU A 114 -12.27 -15.85 -20.18
N LEU A 115 -11.02 -16.30 -20.35
CA LEU A 115 -10.56 -16.93 -21.59
C LEU A 115 -11.28 -18.24 -21.91
N HIS A 116 -11.81 -18.93 -20.90
CA HIS A 116 -12.65 -20.12 -21.06
C HIS A 116 -14.16 -19.78 -21.22
N GLY A 117 -14.53 -18.50 -21.19
CA GLY A 117 -15.93 -18.08 -21.21
C GLY A 117 -16.65 -18.33 -19.89
N GLU A 118 -15.92 -18.50 -18.80
CA GLU A 118 -16.44 -18.72 -17.45
C GLU A 118 -16.47 -17.40 -16.66
N ALA A 119 -17.41 -17.29 -15.72
CA ALA A 119 -17.47 -16.16 -14.81
C ALA A 119 -16.47 -16.37 -13.66
N PRO A 120 -15.54 -15.43 -13.40
CA PRO A 120 -14.64 -15.53 -12.26
C PRO A 120 -15.41 -15.51 -10.93
N PRO A 121 -15.06 -16.37 -9.96
CA PRO A 121 -15.69 -16.36 -8.65
C PRO A 121 -15.25 -15.12 -7.85
N PRO A 122 -16.09 -14.60 -6.92
CA PRO A 122 -15.73 -13.46 -6.09
C PRO A 122 -14.54 -13.81 -5.18
N PRO A 123 -13.43 -13.05 -5.23
CA PRO A 123 -12.23 -13.36 -4.48
C PRO A 123 -12.32 -12.99 -2.99
N LYS A 124 -11.43 -13.59 -2.20
CA LYS A 124 -10.98 -13.04 -0.92
C LYS A 124 -9.50 -12.74 -1.02
N LEU A 125 -9.11 -11.52 -0.67
CA LEU A 125 -7.72 -11.07 -0.70
C LEU A 125 -7.23 -10.79 0.71
N ILE A 126 -5.92 -10.83 0.89
CA ILE A 126 -5.27 -10.51 2.16
C ILE A 126 -4.13 -9.53 1.92
N ASN A 127 -3.83 -8.73 2.94
CA ASN A 127 -2.65 -7.88 3.00
C ASN A 127 -2.03 -7.97 4.38
N THR A 128 -0.71 -7.91 4.45
CA THR A 128 0.02 -7.56 5.66
C THR A 128 1.17 -6.64 5.31
N CYS A 129 1.27 -5.49 5.99
CA CYS A 129 2.43 -4.62 5.92
C CYS A 129 3.18 -4.69 7.24
N TYR A 130 4.43 -5.14 7.18
CA TYR A 130 5.34 -5.10 8.33
C TYR A 130 6.15 -3.81 8.35
N SER A 131 6.49 -3.32 9.53
CA SER A 131 7.44 -2.23 9.75
C SER A 131 8.43 -2.65 10.82
N LEU A 132 9.72 -2.61 10.48
CA LEU A 132 10.81 -2.76 11.45
C LEU A 132 11.12 -1.39 12.04
N VAL A 133 10.77 -1.20 13.30
CA VAL A 133 11.05 0.03 14.07
C VAL A 133 12.48 0.02 14.61
N ALA A 134 12.99 -1.16 14.95
CA ALA A 134 14.37 -1.49 15.30
C ALA A 134 14.67 -2.92 14.80
N PRO A 135 15.93 -3.39 14.79
CA PRO A 135 16.28 -4.72 14.28
C PRO A 135 15.45 -5.87 14.89
N ASP A 136 15.08 -5.76 16.16
CA ASP A 136 14.29 -6.74 16.93
C ASP A 136 12.91 -6.19 17.32
N TYR A 137 12.42 -5.14 16.65
CA TYR A 137 11.13 -4.53 16.94
C TYR A 137 10.29 -4.40 15.67
N GLY A 138 9.46 -5.41 15.41
CA GLY A 138 8.46 -5.39 14.36
C GLY A 138 7.10 -4.91 14.85
N ILE A 139 6.36 -4.27 13.95
CA ILE A 139 4.91 -4.07 14.03
C ILE A 139 4.30 -4.43 12.68
N SER A 140 2.99 -4.72 12.67
CA SER A 140 2.26 -5.07 11.46
C SER A 140 0.87 -4.48 11.44
N ILE A 141 0.35 -4.36 10.23
CA ILE A 141 -1.07 -4.15 9.95
C ILE A 141 -1.52 -5.19 8.93
N ALA A 142 -2.61 -5.89 9.24
CA ALA A 142 -3.18 -6.93 8.40
C ALA A 142 -4.64 -6.61 8.04
N GLY A 143 -5.10 -7.12 6.91
CA GLY A 143 -6.48 -6.98 6.44
C GLY A 143 -6.91 -8.14 5.55
N VAL A 144 -8.21 -8.41 5.56
CA VAL A 144 -8.88 -9.37 4.67
C VAL A 144 -9.96 -8.63 3.91
N TYR A 145 -10.04 -8.82 2.60
CA TYR A 145 -10.85 -8.02 1.71
C TYR A 145 -11.73 -8.88 0.82
N HIS A 146 -12.90 -8.36 0.45
CA HIS A 146 -13.81 -8.98 -0.50
C HIS A 146 -14.51 -7.94 -1.39
N PRO A 147 -15.01 -8.33 -2.57
CA PRO A 147 -15.86 -7.47 -3.38
C PRO A 147 -17.14 -7.09 -2.64
N ALA A 148 -17.41 -5.78 -2.54
CA ALA A 148 -18.66 -5.22 -2.05
C ALA A 148 -18.85 -3.80 -2.62
N GLY A 149 -20.07 -3.45 -3.05
CA GLY A 149 -20.38 -2.11 -3.56
C GLY A 149 -19.54 -1.67 -4.76
N GLY A 150 -19.08 -2.62 -5.58
CA GLY A 150 -18.23 -2.32 -6.74
C GLY A 150 -16.78 -1.96 -6.39
N GLN A 151 -16.30 -2.30 -5.19
CA GLN A 151 -14.90 -2.15 -4.80
C GLN A 151 -14.49 -3.30 -3.88
N LEU A 152 -13.22 -3.35 -3.48
CA LEU A 152 -12.77 -4.25 -2.42
C LEU A 152 -12.98 -3.56 -1.07
N ALA A 153 -13.75 -4.18 -0.20
CA ALA A 153 -14.04 -3.70 1.16
C ALA A 153 -13.41 -4.64 2.20
N ASP A 154 -13.16 -4.11 3.39
CA ASP A 154 -12.71 -4.91 4.54
C ASP A 154 -13.78 -5.93 4.94
N VAL A 155 -13.35 -7.12 5.33
CA VAL A 155 -14.18 -8.08 6.06
C VAL A 155 -14.22 -7.66 7.53
N GLU A 156 -15.40 -7.31 8.02
CA GLU A 156 -15.59 -6.88 9.41
C GLU A 156 -15.03 -7.91 10.41
N GLY A 157 -14.24 -7.42 11.37
CA GLY A 157 -13.61 -8.25 12.41
C GLY A 157 -12.36 -9.02 11.95
N ALA A 158 -11.94 -8.91 10.69
CA ALA A 158 -10.71 -9.52 10.20
C ALA A 158 -9.55 -8.50 10.10
N GLY A 159 -8.33 -8.96 10.40
CA GLY A 159 -7.13 -8.11 10.34
C GLY A 159 -6.92 -7.29 11.62
N GLY A 160 -6.33 -6.10 11.46
CA GLY A 160 -5.99 -5.19 12.56
C GLY A 160 -4.51 -4.81 12.59
N VAL A 161 -4.15 -3.97 13.56
CA VAL A 161 -2.77 -3.60 13.85
C VAL A 161 -2.25 -4.39 15.05
N SER A 162 -0.94 -4.57 15.15
CA SER A 162 -0.32 -5.14 16.34
C SER A 162 -0.79 -4.38 17.60
N PRO A 163 -1.10 -5.07 18.71
CA PRO A 163 -1.53 -4.42 19.95
C PRO A 163 -0.49 -3.40 20.42
N ILE A 164 -0.91 -2.24 20.90
CA ILE A 164 0.01 -1.17 21.32
C ILE A 164 0.92 -1.61 22.48
N ASP A 165 0.36 -2.38 23.43
CA ASP A 165 1.05 -2.84 24.63
C ASP A 165 1.66 -4.25 24.47
N ALA A 166 1.88 -4.71 23.23
CA ALA A 166 2.47 -6.03 23.00
C ALA A 166 3.89 -6.12 23.59
N PRO A 167 4.23 -7.25 24.24
CA PRO A 167 5.50 -7.43 24.93
C PRO A 167 6.70 -7.51 23.96
N ALA A 168 7.91 -7.36 24.48
CA ALA A 168 9.12 -7.28 23.65
C ALA A 168 9.39 -8.53 22.80
N ASP A 169 9.07 -9.72 23.33
CA ASP A 169 9.16 -10.98 22.61
C ASP A 169 8.18 -11.04 21.41
N PHE A 170 6.98 -10.48 21.57
CA PHE A 170 6.04 -10.30 20.46
C PHE A 170 6.62 -9.40 19.36
N ARG A 171 7.25 -8.28 19.73
CA ARG A 171 7.91 -7.37 18.77
C ARG A 171 9.08 -8.04 18.05
N ALA A 172 9.88 -8.82 18.77
CA ALA A 172 10.99 -9.59 18.18
C ALA A 172 10.49 -10.67 17.20
N LEU A 173 9.38 -11.34 17.52
CA LEU A 173 8.73 -12.28 16.60
C LEU A 173 8.21 -11.57 15.35
N GLU A 174 7.54 -10.43 15.48
CA GLU A 174 7.11 -9.64 14.31
C GLU A 174 8.28 -9.19 13.43
N ALA A 175 9.43 -8.88 14.02
CA ALA A 175 10.64 -8.56 13.25
C ALA A 175 11.12 -9.76 12.43
N ALA A 176 11.21 -10.94 13.05
CA ALA A 176 11.57 -12.17 12.36
C ALA A 176 10.57 -12.54 11.26
N TYR A 177 9.27 -12.32 11.50
CA TYR A 177 8.22 -12.54 10.50
C TYR A 177 8.31 -11.56 9.33
N ALA A 178 8.67 -10.30 9.57
CA ALA A 178 8.87 -9.32 8.51
C ALA A 178 9.98 -9.76 7.53
N GLU A 179 11.11 -10.23 8.05
CA GLU A 179 12.20 -10.74 7.23
C GLU A 179 11.82 -12.03 6.48
N ALA A 180 11.13 -12.94 7.16
CA ALA A 180 10.65 -14.17 6.54
C ALA A 180 9.64 -13.86 5.42
N TRP A 181 8.71 -12.94 5.66
CA TRP A 181 7.76 -12.47 4.68
C TRP A 181 8.45 -11.90 3.45
N PHE A 182 9.47 -11.04 3.63
CA PHE A 182 10.22 -10.47 2.51
C PHE A 182 10.87 -11.55 1.65
N ARG A 183 11.52 -12.56 2.27
CA ARG A 183 12.10 -13.70 1.55
C ARG A 183 11.03 -14.53 0.81
N THR A 184 9.91 -14.80 1.46
CA THR A 184 8.82 -15.59 0.86
C THR A 184 8.19 -14.87 -0.32
N ILE A 185 7.79 -13.60 -0.18
CA ILE A 185 7.08 -12.89 -1.24
C ILE A 185 7.98 -12.64 -2.46
N THR A 186 9.27 -12.39 -2.24
CA THR A 186 10.23 -12.23 -3.35
C THR A 186 10.44 -13.54 -4.09
N ALA A 187 10.64 -14.66 -3.39
CA ALA A 187 10.75 -15.99 -4.01
C ALA A 187 9.46 -16.40 -4.76
N GLU A 188 8.29 -16.17 -4.18
CA GLU A 188 7.01 -16.48 -4.84
C GLU A 188 6.78 -15.63 -6.10
N THR A 189 7.22 -14.38 -6.09
CA THR A 189 6.99 -13.45 -7.22
C THR A 189 8.00 -13.65 -8.35
N PHE A 190 9.25 -13.97 -8.02
CA PHE A 190 10.37 -13.90 -8.97
C PHE A 190 11.14 -15.21 -9.20
N GLY A 191 10.89 -16.26 -8.41
CA GLY A 191 11.61 -17.54 -8.48
C GLY A 191 12.93 -17.52 -7.71
#